data_AF-A0A0A2LRL1-F1
#
_entry.id   AF-A0A0A2LRL1-F1
#
_cell.length_a   1.000
_cell.length_b   1.000
_cell.length_c   1.000
_cell.angle_alpha   90.00
_cell.angle_beta   90.00
_cell.angle_gamma   90.00
#
_symmetry.space_group_name_H-M   'P 1'
#
loop_
_entity.id
_entity.type
_entity.pdbx_description
1 polymer ?
#
loop_
_entity_poly.entity_id
_entity_poly.type
_entity_poly.pdbx_seq_one_letter_code
_entity_poly.pdbx_strand_id
1 'polypeptide(L)'
;MNTPLEIVAGALLLMVFLIYIINKIPMYREERLALLNKYRKTQNTFLKVQDSLSDYILTHDAIEEPILPGISCGEYLHQMKKEYSQNLSKPLLLKIRRCNNRRVINKINSMLNEQSNKIKRTNDLISELQKKSSDNSELCVV
;
A
#
# COMPACT_ATOMS: atom_id res chain seq x y z
N MET A 1 -20.43 49.75 30.46
CA MET A 1 -19.37 50.21 29.54
C MET A 1 -18.21 49.27 29.73
N ASN A 2 -17.97 48.38 28.77
CA ASN A 2 -16.83 47.46 28.85
C ASN A 2 -15.56 48.29 28.69
N THR A 3 -14.58 48.08 29.57
CA THR A 3 -13.32 48.80 29.45
C THR A 3 -12.57 48.33 28.21
N PRO A 4 -11.82 49.21 27.52
CA PRO A 4 -11.06 48.83 26.31
C PRO A 4 -10.11 47.65 26.57
N LEU A 5 -9.68 47.47 27.83
CA LEU A 5 -8.85 46.35 28.28
C LEU A 5 -9.56 44.98 28.17
N GLU A 6 -10.84 44.90 28.56
CA GLU A 6 -11.62 43.65 28.50
C GLU A 6 -11.84 43.19 27.06
N ILE A 7 -12.03 44.14 26.14
CA ILE A 7 -12.22 43.87 24.71
C ILE A 7 -10.91 43.31 24.11
N VAL A 8 -9.77 43.90 24.46
CA VAL A 8 -8.44 43.45 23.99
C VAL A 8 -8.09 42.08 24.56
N ALA A 9 -8.33 41.85 25.86
CA ALA A 9 -8.08 40.56 26.50
C ALA A 9 -8.96 39.45 25.91
N GLY A 10 -10.25 39.74 25.67
CA GLY A 10 -11.18 38.83 25.00
C GLY A 10 -10.72 38.47 23.59
N ALA A 11 -10.27 39.46 22.80
CA ALA A 11 -9.78 39.24 21.44
C ALA A 11 -8.51 38.36 21.41
N LEU A 12 -7.58 38.58 22.34
CA LEU A 12 -6.34 37.80 22.47
C LEU A 12 -6.60 36.32 22.81
N LEU A 13 -7.51 36.06 23.76
CA LEU A 13 -7.92 34.70 24.12
C LEU A 13 -8.58 33.97 22.94
N LEU A 14 -9.44 34.68 22.19
CA LEU A 14 -10.11 34.14 21.01
C LEU A 14 -9.09 33.80 19.91
N MET A 15 -8.06 34.62 19.72
CA MET A 15 -7.00 34.38 18.74
C MET A 15 -6.16 33.13 19.09
N VAL A 16 -5.77 32.98 20.35
CA VAL A 16 -5.06 31.77 20.84
C VAL A 16 -5.92 30.52 20.68
N PHE A 17 -7.22 30.62 21.00
CA PHE A 17 -8.15 29.50 20.85
C PHE A 17 -8.34 29.09 19.38
N LEU A 18 -8.45 30.05 18.47
CA LEU A 18 -8.51 29.79 17.03
C LEU A 18 -7.22 29.15 16.51
N ILE A 19 -6.05 29.65 16.90
CA ILE A 19 -4.75 29.05 16.55
C ILE A 19 -4.69 27.60 17.06
N TYR A 20 -5.13 27.35 18.29
CA TYR A 20 -5.16 26.00 18.87
C TYR A 20 -6.08 25.06 18.09
N ILE A 21 -7.29 25.50 17.72
CA ILE A 21 -8.23 24.70 16.91
C ILE A 21 -7.67 24.41 15.52
N ILE A 22 -7.14 25.42 14.83
CA ILE A 22 -6.58 25.28 13.48
C ILE A 22 -5.39 24.31 13.49
N ASN A 23 -4.53 24.39 14.50
CA ASN A 23 -3.41 23.46 14.67
C ASN A 23 -3.87 22.03 15.03
N LYS A 24 -5.01 21.88 15.70
CA LYS A 24 -5.53 20.57 16.14
C LYS A 24 -6.35 19.87 15.06
N ILE A 25 -6.99 20.60 14.14
CA ILE A 25 -7.77 20.01 13.04
C ILE A 25 -6.83 19.64 11.89
N PRO A 26 -6.62 18.33 11.60
CA PRO A 26 -5.78 17.95 10.48
C PRO A 26 -6.50 18.30 9.18
N MET A 27 -6.01 19.33 8.49
CA MET A 27 -6.54 19.88 7.24
C MET A 27 -6.72 18.83 6.12
N TYR A 28 -6.02 17.69 6.21
CA TYR A 28 -6.05 16.60 5.22
C TYR A 28 -6.53 15.25 5.81
N ARG A 29 -7.41 15.28 6.81
CA ARG A 29 -7.88 14.06 7.51
C ARG A 29 -8.45 13.02 6.55
N GLU A 30 -9.32 13.43 5.63
CA GLU A 30 -10.00 12.53 4.70
C GLU A 30 -9.06 11.94 3.66
N GLU A 31 -8.23 12.77 3.03
CA GLU A 31 -7.19 12.30 2.09
C GLU A 31 -6.26 11.28 2.75
N ARG A 32 -5.87 11.53 4.01
CA ARG A 32 -5.05 10.60 4.79
C ARG A 32 -5.79 9.30 5.09
N LEU A 33 -7.08 9.36 5.43
CA LEU A 33 -7.89 8.17 5.69
C LEU A 33 -8.03 7.32 4.42
N ALA A 34 -8.31 7.96 3.28
CA ALA A 34 -8.36 7.32 1.98
C ALA A 34 -7.03 6.67 1.62
N LEU A 35 -5.91 7.37 1.84
CA LEU A 35 -4.56 6.87 1.63
C LEU A 35 -4.24 5.66 2.51
N LEU A 36 -4.70 5.67 3.77
CA LEU A 36 -4.52 4.57 4.71
C LEU A 36 -5.31 3.33 4.30
N ASN A 37 -6.56 3.52 3.86
CA ASN A 37 -7.38 2.43 3.33
C ASN A 37 -6.77 1.83 2.07
N LYS A 38 -6.27 2.68 1.17
CA LYS A 38 -5.56 2.25 -0.03
C LYS A 38 -4.29 1.46 0.29
N TYR A 39 -3.47 1.95 1.21
CA TYR A 39 -2.28 1.24 1.69
C TYR A 39 -2.64 -0.15 2.21
N ARG A 40 -3.64 -0.26 3.09
CA ARG A 40 -4.10 -1.57 3.62
C ARG A 40 -4.58 -2.50 2.52
N LYS A 41 -5.35 -1.99 1.56
CA LYS A 41 -5.82 -2.78 0.42
C LYS A 41 -4.65 -3.30 -0.40
N THR A 42 -3.72 -2.42 -0.79
CA THR A 42 -2.50 -2.80 -1.53
C THR A 42 -1.68 -3.83 -0.77
N GLN A 43 -1.48 -3.64 0.54
CA GLN A 43 -0.76 -4.56 1.40
C GLN A 43 -1.40 -5.96 1.42
N ASN A 44 -2.73 -6.02 1.61
CA ASN A 44 -3.46 -7.29 1.62
C ASN A 44 -3.42 -7.98 0.25
N THR A 45 -3.58 -7.23 -0.84
CA THR A 45 -3.48 -7.80 -2.19
C THR A 45 -2.08 -8.33 -2.45
N PHE A 46 -1.02 -7.60 -2.06
CA PHE A 46 0.35 -8.07 -2.22
C PHE A 46 0.57 -9.41 -1.53
N LEU A 47 0.13 -9.53 -0.28
CA LEU A 47 0.24 -10.78 0.49
C LEU A 47 -0.51 -11.93 -0.18
N LYS A 48 -1.76 -11.71 -0.61
CA LYS A 48 -2.53 -12.73 -1.32
C LYS A 48 -1.83 -13.25 -2.58
N VAL A 49 -1.19 -12.36 -3.33
CA VAL A 49 -0.46 -12.74 -4.55
C VAL A 49 0.81 -13.52 -4.20
N GLN A 50 1.55 -13.13 -3.14
CA GLN A 50 2.66 -13.93 -2.64
C GLN A 50 2.21 -15.32 -2.20
N ASP A 51 1.09 -15.41 -1.48
CA ASP A 51 0.52 -16.67 -1.01
C ASP A 51 0.12 -17.56 -2.19
N SER A 52 -0.54 -16.99 -3.21
CA SER A 52 -0.92 -17.72 -4.43
C SER A 52 0.29 -18.26 -5.20
N LEU A 53 1.38 -17.47 -5.31
CA LEU A 53 2.60 -17.94 -5.95
C LEU A 53 3.28 -19.03 -5.11
N SER A 54 3.31 -18.86 -3.79
CA SER A 54 3.86 -19.86 -2.88
C SER A 54 3.08 -21.17 -2.96
N ASP A 55 1.76 -21.11 -3.05
CA ASP A 55 0.88 -22.28 -3.17
C ASP A 55 1.08 -23.00 -4.52
N TYR A 56 1.20 -22.24 -5.61
CA TYR A 56 1.53 -22.78 -6.93
C TYR A 56 2.86 -23.54 -6.92
N ILE A 57 3.91 -22.92 -6.34
CA ILE A 57 5.24 -23.51 -6.20
C ILE A 57 5.17 -24.82 -5.41
N LEU A 58 4.45 -24.84 -4.29
CA LEU A 58 4.33 -26.04 -3.45
C LEU A 58 3.52 -27.16 -4.13
N THR A 59 2.48 -26.81 -4.87
CA THR A 59 1.59 -27.79 -5.51
C THR A 59 2.24 -28.47 -6.72
N HIS A 60 3.10 -27.74 -7.45
CA HIS A 60 3.68 -28.22 -8.71
C HIS A 60 5.20 -28.49 -8.62
N ASP A 61 5.80 -28.37 -7.43
CA ASP A 61 7.26 -28.39 -7.23
C ASP A 61 8.00 -27.40 -8.15
N ALA A 62 7.37 -26.25 -8.40
CA ALA A 62 7.75 -25.30 -9.45
C ALA A 62 8.80 -24.28 -9.00
N ILE A 63 9.64 -24.59 -8.01
CA ILE A 63 10.63 -23.64 -7.45
C ILE A 63 11.58 -23.11 -8.54
N GLU A 64 12.09 -24.01 -9.38
CA GLU A 64 13.06 -23.69 -10.43
C GLU A 64 12.40 -23.35 -11.77
N GLU A 65 11.07 -23.48 -11.87
CA GLU A 65 10.36 -23.19 -13.11
C GLU A 65 10.46 -21.70 -13.47
N PRO A 66 10.69 -21.38 -14.76
CA PRO A 66 10.80 -20.00 -15.19
C PRO A 66 9.42 -19.33 -15.24
N ILE A 67 9.24 -18.26 -14.45
CA ILE A 67 8.07 -17.36 -14.53
C ILE A 67 8.29 -16.22 -15.51
N LEU A 68 9.54 -15.78 -15.63
CA LEU A 68 10.00 -14.72 -16.52
C LEU A 68 11.32 -15.17 -17.17
N PRO A 69 11.73 -14.57 -18.30
CA PRO A 69 13.01 -14.89 -18.93
C PRO A 69 14.17 -14.72 -17.93
N GLY A 70 14.79 -15.84 -17.55
CA GLY A 70 15.93 -15.86 -16.63
C GLY A 70 15.60 -15.64 -15.15
N ILE A 71 14.33 -15.77 -14.74
CA ILE A 71 13.92 -15.68 -13.32
C ILE A 71 13.00 -16.85 -12.98
N SER A 72 13.35 -17.61 -11.95
CA SER A 72 12.53 -18.71 -11.46
C SER A 72 11.38 -18.22 -10.56
N CYS A 73 10.34 -19.05 -10.39
CA CYS A 73 9.25 -18.77 -9.45
C CYS A 73 9.79 -18.52 -8.03
N GLY A 74 10.78 -19.30 -7.58
CA GLY A 74 11.41 -19.14 -6.27
C GLY A 74 12.15 -17.80 -6.12
N GLU A 75 12.96 -17.41 -7.11
CA GLU A 75 13.65 -16.12 -7.12
C GLU A 75 12.67 -14.96 -7.15
N TYR A 76 11.62 -15.08 -7.95
CA TYR A 76 10.59 -14.07 -8.08
C TYR A 76 9.80 -13.89 -6.78
N LEU A 77 9.42 -14.99 -6.11
CA LEU A 77 8.79 -14.94 -4.78
C LEU A 77 9.72 -14.28 -3.74
N HIS A 78 11.03 -14.56 -3.79
CA HIS A 78 12.01 -13.91 -2.93
C HIS A 78 12.06 -12.40 -3.18
N GLN A 79 12.09 -11.97 -4.44
CA GLN A 79 12.05 -10.57 -4.82
C GLN A 79 10.77 -9.88 -4.32
N MET A 80 9.61 -10.51 -4.51
CA MET A 80 8.33 -10.00 -4.01
C MET A 80 8.35 -9.77 -2.49
N LYS A 81 8.89 -10.72 -1.72
CA LYS A 81 9.02 -10.59 -0.25
C LYS A 81 9.94 -9.43 0.14
N LYS A 82 11.06 -9.25 -0.59
CA LYS A 82 11.98 -8.13 -0.39
C LYS A 82 11.32 -6.78 -0.69
N GLU A 83 10.61 -6.68 -1.81
CA GLU A 83 9.90 -5.46 -2.20
C GLU A 83 8.80 -5.08 -1.20
N TYR A 84 8.08 -6.07 -0.67
CA TYR A 84 7.09 -5.86 0.38
C TYR A 84 7.72 -5.24 1.64
N SER A 85 8.84 -5.79 2.10
CA SER A 85 9.56 -5.27 3.27
C SER A 85 10.06 -3.84 3.07
N GLN A 86 10.48 -3.48 1.86
CA GLN A 86 10.98 -2.14 1.57
C GLN A 86 9.86 -1.11 1.38
N ASN A 87 8.80 -1.47 0.66
CA ASN A 87 7.82 -0.52 0.14
C ASN A 87 6.47 -0.55 0.84
N LEU A 88 6.14 -1.62 1.57
CA LEU A 88 4.84 -1.80 2.24
C LEU A 88 4.99 -2.11 3.74
N SER A 89 6.13 -1.82 4.34
CA SER A 89 6.39 -2.10 5.76
C SER A 89 5.76 -1.09 6.74
N LYS A 90 5.76 -1.46 8.02
CA LYS A 90 5.25 -0.66 9.16
C LYS A 90 5.73 0.82 9.16
N PRO A 91 6.98 1.16 8.79
CA PRO A 91 7.42 2.55 8.69
C PRO A 91 6.57 3.41 7.75
N LEU A 92 6.14 2.86 6.60
CA LEU A 92 5.28 3.60 5.68
C LEU A 92 3.90 3.88 6.28
N LEU A 93 3.32 2.89 6.97
CA LEU A 93 2.05 3.08 7.70
C LEU A 93 2.15 4.21 8.73
N LEU A 94 3.23 4.25 9.51
CA LEU A 94 3.47 5.32 10.49
C LEU A 94 3.62 6.69 9.80
N LYS A 95 4.31 6.73 8.65
CA LYS A 95 4.46 7.93 7.83
C LYS A 95 3.11 8.44 7.32
N ILE A 96 2.23 7.56 6.84
CA ILE A 96 0.86 7.91 6.43
C ILE A 96 0.07 8.48 7.61
N ARG A 97 0.11 7.83 8.78
CA ARG A 97 -0.63 8.28 9.98
C ARG A 97 -0.21 9.66 10.48
N ARG A 98 1.09 9.96 10.44
CA ARG A 98 1.66 11.22 10.93
C ARG A 98 1.68 12.35 9.89
N CYS A 99 1.47 12.03 8.63
CA CYS A 99 1.53 13.01 7.56
C CYS A 99 0.36 14.01 7.64
N ASN A 100 0.70 15.29 7.58
CA ASN A 100 -0.24 16.40 7.41
C ASN A 100 0.19 17.34 6.26
N ASN A 101 0.99 16.83 5.32
CA ASN A 101 1.52 17.59 4.18
C ASN A 101 1.03 16.99 2.85
N ARG A 102 0.31 17.80 2.06
CA ARG A 102 -0.26 17.40 0.77
C ARG A 102 0.77 16.84 -0.22
N ARG A 103 1.98 17.41 -0.29
CA ARG A 103 3.04 16.90 -1.19
C ARG A 103 3.46 15.49 -0.81
N VAL A 104 3.55 15.21 0.49
CA VAL A 104 3.90 13.88 1.01
C VAL A 104 2.76 12.89 0.77
N ILE A 105 1.50 13.31 0.97
CA ILE A 105 0.30 12.50 0.64
C ILE A 105 0.33 12.10 -0.84
N ASN A 106 0.52 13.07 -1.74
CA ASN A 106 0.56 12.81 -3.18
C ASN A 106 1.69 11.86 -3.57
N LYS A 107 2.89 12.05 -3.00
CA LYS A 107 4.04 11.16 -3.24
C LYS A 107 3.80 9.73 -2.77
N ILE A 108 3.17 9.55 -1.61
CA ILE A 108 2.82 8.21 -1.13
C ILE A 108 1.72 7.60 -2.02
N ASN A 109 0.75 8.40 -2.45
CA ASN A 109 -0.33 7.94 -3.31
C ASN A 109 0.17 7.46 -4.69
N SER A 110 1.11 8.18 -5.31
CA SER A 110 1.73 7.76 -6.58
C SER A 110 2.53 6.46 -6.42
N MET A 111 3.31 6.34 -5.35
CA MET A 111 4.04 5.12 -5.04
C MET A 111 3.10 3.92 -4.82
N LEU A 112 1.97 4.12 -4.11
CA LEU A 112 0.97 3.06 -3.92
C LEU A 112 0.27 2.67 -5.23
N ASN A 113 0.06 3.61 -6.15
CA ASN A 113 -0.44 3.31 -7.49
C ASN A 113 0.54 2.42 -8.26
N GLU A 114 1.82 2.76 -8.23
CA GLU A 114 2.86 1.98 -8.90
C GLU A 114 2.92 0.55 -8.33
N GLN A 115 2.93 0.42 -7.01
CA GLN A 115 2.89 -0.88 -6.33
C GLN A 115 1.63 -1.67 -6.70
N SER A 116 0.46 -1.03 -6.69
CA SER A 116 -0.79 -1.69 -7.09
C SER A 116 -0.75 -2.21 -8.53
N ASN A 117 -0.12 -1.47 -9.45
CA ASN A 117 0.01 -1.89 -10.84
C ASN A 117 0.99 -3.05 -10.99
N LYS A 118 2.10 -3.04 -10.26
CA LYS A 118 3.05 -4.17 -10.22
C LYS A 118 2.38 -5.45 -9.71
N ILE A 119 1.62 -5.34 -8.61
CA ILE A 119 0.87 -6.48 -8.05
C ILE A 119 -0.13 -7.03 -9.06
N LYS A 120 -0.87 -6.17 -9.78
CA LYS A 120 -1.81 -6.61 -10.81
C LYS A 120 -1.12 -7.43 -11.91
N ARG A 121 -0.05 -6.89 -12.48
CA ARG A 121 0.75 -7.61 -13.50
C ARG A 121 1.25 -8.96 -12.98
N THR A 122 1.68 -8.99 -11.73
CA THR A 122 2.15 -10.23 -11.08
C THR A 122 1.02 -11.25 -10.96
N ASN A 123 -0.15 -10.81 -10.54
CA ASN A 123 -1.33 -11.65 -10.42
C ASN A 123 -1.79 -12.19 -11.78
N ASP A 124 -1.72 -11.37 -12.83
CA ASP A 124 -2.04 -11.78 -14.19
C ASP A 124 -1.07 -12.88 -14.66
N LEU A 125 0.24 -12.71 -14.43
CA LEU A 125 1.27 -13.74 -14.74
C LEU A 125 1.01 -15.06 -14.00
N ILE A 126 0.70 -15.02 -12.70
CA ILE A 126 0.40 -16.24 -11.92
C ILE A 126 -0.86 -16.93 -12.44
N SER A 127 -1.87 -16.16 -12.84
CA SER A 127 -3.11 -16.70 -13.41
C SER A 127 -2.86 -17.41 -14.75
N GLU A 128 -1.95 -16.88 -15.57
CA GLU A 128 -1.54 -17.53 -16.82
C GLU A 128 -0.76 -18.83 -16.58
N LEU A 129 0.14 -18.85 -15.60
CA LEU A 129 0.85 -20.07 -15.20
C LEU A 129 -0.10 -21.17 -14.71
N GLN A 130 -1.09 -20.81 -13.89
CA GLN A 130 -2.09 -21.75 -13.40
C GLN A 130 -2.93 -22.35 -14.53
N LYS A 131 -3.35 -21.54 -15.52
CA LYS A 131 -4.07 -22.03 -16.70
C LYS A 131 -3.22 -23.00 -17.52
N LYS A 132 -1.97 -22.62 -17.81
CA LYS A 132 -1.05 -23.47 -18.58
C LYS A 132 -0.79 -24.81 -17.89
N SER A 133 -0.69 -24.82 -16.56
CA SER A 133 -0.58 -26.06 -15.79
C SER A 133 -1.83 -26.94 -15.94
N SER A 134 -3.02 -26.33 -15.81
CA SER A 134 -4.31 -27.03 -15.95
C SER A 134 -4.51 -27.67 -17.32
N ASP A 135 -4.18 -26.95 -18.40
CA ASP A 135 -4.33 -27.42 -19.78
C ASP A 135 -3.38 -28.60 -20.09
N ASN A 136 -2.18 -28.61 -19.48
CA ASN A 136 -1.23 -29.70 -19.64
C ASN A 136 -1.67 -30.97 -18.89
N SER A 137 -2.39 -30.86 -17.78
CA SER A 137 -2.94 -32.02 -17.06
C SER A 137 -4.10 -32.71 -17.78
N GLU A 138 -4.85 -32.02 -18.65
CA GLU A 138 -5.91 -32.66 -19.46
C GLU A 138 -5.35 -33.47 -20.63
N LEU A 139 -4.12 -33.19 -21.08
CA LEU A 139 -3.48 -33.91 -22.19
C LEU A 139 -2.83 -35.25 -21.78
N CYS A 140 -2.69 -35.52 -20.48
CA CYS A 140 -2.18 -36.80 -19.96
C CYS A 140 -3.28 -37.85 -19.70
N VAL A 141 -4.54 -37.56 -20.03
CA VAL A 141 -5.68 -38.50 -19.91
C VAL A 141 -6.20 -38.88 -21.30
N VAL A 142 -5.35 -39.42 -22.18
CA VAL A 142 -5.75 -40.12 -23.41
C VAL A 142 -4.86 -41.35 -23.62
#